data_AF-A0A3D4I0Q9-F1
#
_entry.id   AF-A0A3D4I0Q9-F1
#
_cell.length_a   1.000
_cell.length_b   1.000
_cell.length_c   1.000
_cell.angle_alpha   90.00
_cell.angle_beta   90.00
_cell.angle_gamma   90.00
#
_symmetry.space_group_name_H-M   'P 1'
#
loop_
_entity.id
_entity.type
_entity.pdbx_description
1 polymer ?
#
loop_
_entity_poly.entity_id
_entity_poly.type
_entity_poly.pdbx_seq_one_letter_code
_entity_poly.pdbx_strand_id
1 'polypeptide(L)'
;LPRPQQKKYSREHLALLTVICMLKQVLTIQDIKTLITTLLQDASQSEMYDRFSEAQVAAMKDMSGRVMETASKGESDLTRLAIELSIEANARRTAAERILSELEKEKKDEESRKNKK
;
A
#
# COMPACT_ATOMS: atom_id res chain seq x y z
N LEU A 1 -6.16 0.57 14.37
CA LEU A 1 -6.23 2.03 14.64
C LEU A 1 -6.37 2.22 16.15
N PRO A 2 -5.60 3.12 16.77
CA PRO A 2 -5.83 3.50 18.16
C PRO A 2 -7.24 4.10 18.30
N ARG A 3 -7.84 3.97 19.50
CA ARG A 3 -9.17 4.53 19.75
C ARG A 3 -9.07 6.07 19.76
N PRO A 4 -9.98 6.80 19.09
CA PRO A 4 -10.00 8.25 19.16
C PRO A 4 -10.11 8.73 20.62
N GLN A 5 -9.29 9.69 21.02
CA GLN A 5 -9.43 10.31 22.35
C GLN A 5 -10.52 11.37 22.30
N GLN A 6 -11.66 11.11 22.97
CA GLN A 6 -12.77 12.07 23.10
C GLN A 6 -13.25 12.66 21.74
N LYS A 7 -13.39 11.82 20.70
CA LYS A 7 -13.76 12.22 19.32
C LYS A 7 -12.75 13.15 18.63
N LYS A 8 -11.56 13.38 19.20
CA LYS A 8 -10.46 14.11 18.55
C LYS A 8 -9.52 13.12 17.86
N TYR A 9 -9.25 13.39 16.58
CA TYR A 9 -8.22 12.68 15.81
C TYR A 9 -6.91 13.44 15.96
N SER A 10 -5.87 12.76 16.44
CA SER A 10 -4.52 13.32 16.41
C SER A 10 -3.96 13.30 14.98
N ARG A 11 -2.84 14.02 14.75
CA ARG A 11 -2.17 14.06 13.44
C ARG A 11 -1.80 12.65 12.97
N GLU A 12 -1.38 11.82 13.91
CA GLU A 12 -1.08 10.41 13.72
C GLU A 12 -2.32 9.65 13.24
N HIS A 13 -3.46 9.79 13.92
CA HIS A 13 -4.70 9.11 13.50
C HIS A 13 -5.11 9.47 12.08
N LEU A 14 -4.98 10.74 11.70
CA LEU A 14 -5.30 11.21 10.35
C LEU A 14 -4.33 10.60 9.31
N ALA A 15 -3.04 10.57 9.61
CA ALA A 15 -2.03 9.95 8.73
C ALA A 15 -2.35 8.47 8.43
N LEU A 16 -2.66 7.68 9.46
CA LEU A 16 -3.06 6.28 9.28
C LEU A 16 -4.37 6.14 8.49
N LEU A 17 -5.36 6.99 8.75
CA LEU A 17 -6.62 6.99 8.00
C LEU A 17 -6.39 7.31 6.52
N THR A 18 -5.53 8.27 6.20
CA THR A 18 -5.14 8.59 4.83
C THR A 18 -4.53 7.37 4.14
N VAL A 19 -3.55 6.71 4.76
CA VAL A 19 -2.93 5.48 4.21
C VAL A 19 -3.99 4.40 3.95
N ILE A 20 -4.87 4.14 4.92
CA ILE A 20 -5.93 3.12 4.78
C ILE A 20 -6.88 3.47 3.62
N CYS A 21 -7.34 4.72 3.53
CA CYS A 21 -8.23 5.16 2.47
C CYS A 21 -7.62 4.98 1.07
N MET A 22 -6.32 5.22 0.93
CA MET A 22 -5.63 5.05 -0.35
C MET A 22 -5.41 3.57 -0.70
N LEU A 23 -5.02 2.75 0.27
CA LEU A 23 -4.73 1.33 0.03
C LEU A 23 -5.98 0.47 -0.14
N LYS A 24 -7.14 0.90 0.39
CA LYS A 24 -8.40 0.13 0.32
C LYS A 24 -8.88 -0.15 -1.11
N GLN A 25 -8.47 0.65 -2.09
CA GLN A 25 -8.79 0.41 -3.49
C GLN A 25 -8.00 -0.77 -4.10
N VAL A 26 -6.90 -1.16 -3.46
CA VAL A 26 -5.94 -2.17 -3.96
C VAL A 26 -5.88 -3.41 -3.08
N LEU A 27 -6.01 -3.25 -1.76
CA LEU A 27 -5.85 -4.31 -0.77
C LEU A 27 -7.09 -4.46 0.12
N THR A 28 -7.28 -5.66 0.69
CA THR A 28 -8.35 -5.88 1.67
C THR A 28 -8.06 -5.18 3.00
N ILE A 29 -9.10 -4.96 3.82
CA ILE A 29 -8.91 -4.36 5.17
C ILE A 29 -8.01 -5.23 6.06
N GLN A 30 -8.06 -6.55 5.88
CA GLN A 30 -7.21 -7.48 6.62
C GLN A 30 -5.74 -7.33 6.19
N ASP A 31 -5.48 -7.32 4.88
CA ASP A 31 -4.13 -7.12 4.32
C ASP A 31 -3.53 -5.78 4.76
N ILE A 32 -4.34 -4.71 4.73
CA ILE A 32 -3.91 -3.37 5.18
C ILE A 32 -3.57 -3.38 6.67
N LYS A 33 -4.36 -4.08 7.50
CA LYS A 33 -4.07 -4.23 8.92
C LYS A 33 -2.75 -4.97 9.13
N THR A 34 -2.52 -6.07 8.41
CA THR A 34 -1.28 -6.84 8.49
C THR A 34 -0.08 -6.00 8.06
N LEU A 35 -0.17 -5.32 6.92
CA LEU A 35 0.87 -4.43 6.41
C LEU A 35 1.24 -3.33 7.41
N ILE A 36 0.25 -2.57 7.89
CA ILE A 36 0.48 -1.47 8.85
C ILE A 36 1.07 -2.01 10.16
N THR A 37 0.57 -3.15 10.65
CA THR A 37 1.09 -3.73 11.89
C THR A 37 2.55 -4.14 11.74
N THR A 38 2.93 -4.75 10.62
CA THR A 38 4.33 -5.11 10.32
C THR A 38 5.20 -3.86 10.20
N LEU A 39 4.76 -2.83 9.47
CA LEU A 39 5.55 -1.61 9.30
C LEU A 39 5.82 -0.86 10.62
N LEU A 40 4.84 -0.89 11.54
CA LEU A 40 4.96 -0.27 12.86
C LEU A 40 5.82 -1.10 13.85
N GLN A 41 6.23 -2.33 13.49
CA GLN A 41 7.22 -3.08 14.29
C GLN A 41 8.63 -2.52 14.10
N ASP A 42 8.94 -2.03 12.90
CA ASP A 42 10.29 -1.60 12.51
C ASP A 42 10.45 -0.07 12.40
N ALA A 43 9.36 0.69 12.55
CA ALA A 43 9.37 2.13 12.39
C ALA A 43 8.32 2.82 13.27
N SER A 44 8.59 4.06 13.67
CA SER A 44 7.59 4.94 14.24
C SER A 44 6.49 5.26 13.23
N GLN A 45 5.36 5.74 13.73
CA GLN A 45 4.23 6.08 12.85
C GLN A 45 4.54 7.23 11.88
N SER A 46 5.39 8.18 12.29
CA SER A 46 5.85 9.26 11.40
C SER A 46 6.71 8.69 10.28
N GLU A 47 7.72 7.88 10.61
CA GLU A 47 8.63 7.28 9.63
C GLU A 47 7.88 6.38 8.64
N MET A 48 6.89 5.62 9.11
CA MET A 48 6.03 4.81 8.23
C MET A 48 5.24 5.69 7.25
N TYR A 49 4.68 6.80 7.73
CA TYR A 49 3.93 7.73 6.88
C TYR A 49 4.83 8.44 5.87
N ASP A 50 6.04 8.83 6.28
CA ASP A 50 7.03 9.46 5.41
C ASP A 50 7.45 8.50 4.28
N ARG A 51 7.76 7.24 4.62
CA ARG A 51 8.03 6.19 3.61
C ARG A 51 6.87 5.99 2.65
N PHE A 52 5.63 6.00 3.15
CA PHE A 52 4.43 5.90 2.31
C PHE A 52 4.31 7.11 1.36
N SER A 53 4.55 8.32 1.86
CA SER A 53 4.48 9.55 1.07
C SER A 53 5.55 9.56 -0.03
N GLU A 54 6.78 9.17 0.31
CA GLU A 54 7.88 9.05 -0.66
C GLU A 54 7.56 8.05 -1.77
N ALA A 55 7.09 6.85 -1.40
CA ALA A 55 6.69 5.83 -2.36
C ALA A 55 5.55 6.30 -3.28
N GLN A 56 4.56 6.99 -2.71
CA GLN A 56 3.46 7.56 -3.48
C GLN A 56 3.94 8.63 -4.47
N VAL A 57 4.78 9.55 -4.02
CA VAL A 57 5.32 10.63 -4.87
C VAL A 57 6.17 10.04 -5.99
N ALA A 58 7.02 9.05 -5.69
CA ALA A 58 7.83 8.37 -6.69
C ALA A 58 6.95 7.68 -7.75
N ALA A 59 5.93 6.92 -7.34
CA ALA A 59 5.01 6.26 -8.25
C ALA A 59 4.24 7.26 -9.13
N MET A 60 3.75 8.37 -8.56
CA MET A 60 3.04 9.38 -9.33
C MET A 60 3.96 10.11 -10.32
N LYS A 61 5.21 10.40 -9.94
CA LYS A 61 6.20 11.01 -10.85
C LYS A 61 6.53 10.08 -12.01
N ASP A 62 6.74 8.79 -11.75
CA ASP A 62 7.02 7.79 -12.78
C ASP A 62 5.86 7.69 -13.79
N MET A 63 4.62 7.54 -13.28
CA MET A 63 3.44 7.48 -14.14
C MET A 63 3.21 8.76 -14.92
N SER A 64 3.39 9.93 -14.29
CA SER A 64 3.27 11.21 -14.99
C SER A 64 4.31 11.34 -16.10
N GLY A 65 5.54 10.88 -15.89
CA GLY A 65 6.59 10.86 -16.92
C GLY A 65 6.20 10.02 -18.12
N ARG A 66 5.75 8.78 -17.89
CA ARG A 66 5.28 7.86 -18.94
C ARG A 66 4.12 8.45 -19.74
N VAL A 67 3.16 9.07 -19.06
CA VAL A 67 1.99 9.70 -19.71
C VAL A 67 2.42 10.90 -20.54
N MET A 68 3.29 11.78 -20.02
CA MET A 68 3.77 12.95 -20.75
C MET A 68 4.56 12.56 -22.01
N GLU A 69 5.44 11.56 -21.91
CA GLU A 69 6.20 11.06 -23.05
C GLU A 69 5.27 10.50 -24.14
N THR A 70 4.25 9.75 -23.72
CA THR A 70 3.32 9.07 -24.63
C THR A 70 2.30 10.03 -25.24
N ALA A 71 1.92 11.10 -24.53
CA ALA A 71 0.98 12.10 -25.03
C ALA A 71 1.41 12.76 -26.34
N SER A 72 2.74 12.89 -26.56
CA SER A 72 3.29 13.41 -27.81
C SER A 72 3.15 12.49 -29.02
N LYS A 73 2.84 11.20 -28.80
CA LYS A 73 2.81 10.13 -29.82
C LYS A 73 1.40 9.89 -30.40
N GLY A 74 0.37 10.46 -29.78
CA GLY A 74 -1.01 10.44 -30.26
C GLY A 74 -1.92 9.40 -29.61
N GLU A 75 -3.17 9.33 -30.07
CA GLU A 75 -4.27 8.60 -29.43
C GLU A 75 -4.06 7.07 -29.37
N SER A 76 -3.50 6.47 -30.43
CA SER A 76 -3.25 5.02 -30.48
C SER A 76 -2.26 4.58 -29.40
N ASP A 77 -1.17 5.35 -29.21
CA ASP A 77 -0.18 5.07 -28.18
C ASP A 77 -0.72 5.31 -26.76
N LEU A 78 -1.53 6.35 -26.56
CA LEU A 78 -2.21 6.57 -25.28
C LEU A 78 -3.19 5.44 -24.95
N THR A 79 -3.92 4.93 -25.94
CA THR A 79 -4.83 3.79 -25.75
C THR A 79 -4.06 2.53 -25.37
N ARG A 80 -2.93 2.25 -26.04
CA ARG A 80 -2.04 1.14 -25.70
C ARG A 80 -1.48 1.29 -24.28
N LEU A 81 -1.01 2.48 -23.92
CA LEU A 81 -0.51 2.76 -22.57
C LEU A 81 -1.59 2.55 -21.51
N ALA A 82 -2.84 2.95 -21.76
CA ALA A 82 -3.95 2.72 -20.82
C ALA A 82 -4.18 1.22 -20.55
N ILE A 83 -4.11 0.38 -21.60
CA ILE A 83 -4.21 -1.08 -21.46
C ILE A 83 -3.01 -1.62 -20.66
N GLU A 84 -1.80 -1.21 -21.00
CA GLU A 84 -0.57 -1.64 -20.31
C GLU A 84 -0.63 -1.29 -18.81
N LEU A 85 -0.94 -0.03 -18.47
CA LEU A 85 -1.06 0.41 -17.08
C LEU A 85 -2.14 -0.37 -16.31
N SER A 86 -3.24 -0.72 -16.96
CA SER A 86 -4.32 -1.51 -16.34
C SER A 86 -3.85 -2.93 -16.02
N ILE A 87 -3.13 -3.58 -16.94
CA ILE A 87 -2.56 -4.92 -16.73
C ILE A 87 -1.49 -4.86 -15.64
N GLU A 88 -0.60 -3.87 -15.68
CA GLU A 88 0.43 -3.69 -14.67
C GLU A 88 -0.16 -3.44 -13.29
N ALA A 89 -1.22 -2.63 -13.18
CA ALA A 89 -1.91 -2.38 -11.91
C ALA A 89 -2.46 -3.68 -11.32
N ASN A 90 -3.09 -4.52 -12.14
CA ASN A 90 -3.59 -5.83 -11.71
C ASN A 90 -2.42 -6.74 -11.26
N ALA A 91 -1.33 -6.80 -12.03
CA ALA A 91 -0.16 -7.60 -11.69
C ALA A 91 0.48 -7.16 -10.35
N ARG A 92 0.67 -5.84 -10.16
CA ARG A 92 1.20 -5.28 -8.91
C ARG A 92 0.31 -5.58 -7.71
N ARG A 93 -1.01 -5.47 -7.89
CA ARG A 93 -1.99 -5.84 -6.87
C ARG A 93 -1.87 -7.32 -6.48
N THR A 94 -1.92 -8.23 -7.46
CA THR A 94 -1.81 -9.67 -7.21
C THR A 94 -0.49 -10.03 -6.51
N ALA A 95 0.61 -9.41 -6.91
CA ALA A 95 1.90 -9.60 -6.25
C ALA A 95 1.88 -9.15 -4.78
N ALA A 96 1.32 -7.96 -4.50
CA ALA A 96 1.20 -7.43 -3.15
C ALA A 96 0.32 -8.32 -2.24
N GLU A 97 -0.86 -8.74 -2.73
CA GLU A 97 -1.76 -9.67 -2.02
C GLU A 97 -1.05 -10.99 -1.72
N ARG A 98 -0.25 -11.52 -2.67
CA ARG A 98 0.49 -12.76 -2.47
C ARG A 98 1.58 -12.62 -1.39
N ILE A 99 2.36 -11.53 -1.43
CA ILE A 99 3.38 -11.25 -0.43
C ILE A 99 2.76 -11.19 0.97
N LEU A 100 1.67 -10.43 1.12
CA LEU A 100 0.97 -10.30 2.41
C LEU A 100 0.39 -11.64 2.90
N SER A 101 -0.14 -12.45 1.99
CA SER A 101 -0.64 -13.79 2.31
C SER A 101 0.46 -14.71 2.85
N GLU A 102 1.66 -14.67 2.29
CA GLU A 102 2.78 -15.48 2.80
C GLU A 102 3.27 -14.97 4.16
N LEU A 103 3.37 -13.65 4.35
CA LEU A 103 3.72 -13.04 5.64
C LEU A 103 2.71 -13.39 6.75
N GLU A 104 1.41 -13.47 6.43
CA GLU A 104 0.39 -13.91 7.40
C GLU A 104 0.54 -15.38 7.79
N LYS A 105 0.93 -16.26 6.85
CA LYS A 105 1.17 -17.69 7.15
C LYS A 105 2.38 -17.87 8.05
N GLU A 106 3.49 -17.19 7.74
CA GLU A 106 4.72 -17.26 8.55
C GLU A 106 4.44 -16.88 10.01
N LYS A 107 3.67 -15.80 10.25
CA LYS A 107 3.28 -15.38 11.60
C LYS A 107 2.46 -16.45 12.34
N LYS A 108 1.50 -17.09 11.67
CA LYS A 108 0.67 -18.16 12.27
C LYS A 108 1.50 -19.41 12.60
N ASP A 109 2.43 -19.76 11.72
CA ASP A 109 3.32 -20.91 11.94
C ASP A 109 4.26 -20.68 13.13
N GLU A 110 4.81 -19.48 13.28
CA GLU A 110 5.62 -19.11 14.45
C GLU A 110 4.85 -19.17 15.78
N GLU A 111 3.62 -18.64 15.81
CA GLU A 111 2.75 -18.70 17.01
C GLU A 111 2.41 -20.15 17.40
N SER A 112 2.12 -21.01 16.42
CA SER A 112 1.83 -22.42 16.66
C SER A 112 3.03 -23.19 17.24
N ARG A 113 4.26 -22.81 16.87
CA ARG A 113 5.50 -23.39 17.41
C ARG A 113 5.79 -22.91 18.82
N LYS A 114 5.45 -21.65 19.15
CA LYS A 114 5.61 -21.10 20.51
C LYS A 114 4.61 -21.70 21.50
N ASN A 115 3.37 -21.96 21.09
CA ASN A 115 2.34 -22.55 21.98
C ASN A 115 2.51 -24.06 22.24
N LYS A 116 3.38 -24.74 21.48
CA LYS A 116 3.72 -26.16 21.69
C LYS A 116 4.99 -26.38 22.53
N LYS A 117 5.68 -25.30 22.91
CA LYS A 117 6.82 -25.31 23.83
C LYS A 117 6.37 -24.83 25.21
#